data_AF-A0A0S8DI09-F1
#
_entry.id   AF-A0A0S8DI09-F1
#
_cell.length_a   1.000
_cell.length_b   1.000
_cell.length_c   1.000
_cell.angle_alpha   90.00
_cell.angle_beta   90.00
_cell.angle_gamma   90.00
#
_symmetry.space_group_name_H-M   'P 1'
#
loop_
_entity.id
_entity.type
_entity.pdbx_description
1 polymer ?
#
loop_
_entity_poly.entity_id
_entity_poly.type
_entity_poly.pdbx_seq_one_letter_code
_entity_poly.pdbx_strand_id
1 'polypeptide(L)'
;MNDNYSTAGIVGMPPLAVIKELNDRNITIHDLDTPMISADIELTSPYLPRVYCAILRTVILNVIHLNLDVIYIDVGPGKCDCALHVATVLQDMLAIPVYKTRNEDMTGFGTPVSQCRMNLIQKFERITAGVKKAAKPGDPPNACIPTAGFWGVPPRDFSILDLFPDTTHIYGWTRCMENKTPADHDLELLYNPDIPTVFYAQSFCAKTAIARHLALKHPHGLYLDSDVTAGGSAKAKIQAFLELSGVKL
;
A
#
# COMPACT_ATOMS: atom_id res chain seq x y z
N MET A 1 -15.34 24.95 -4.72
CA MET A 1 -16.34 24.10 -4.03
C MET A 1 -16.39 24.59 -2.60
N ASN A 2 -17.58 24.94 -2.13
CA ASN A 2 -17.81 25.72 -0.90
C ASN A 2 -18.32 24.80 0.23
N ASP A 3 -17.82 23.57 0.29
CA ASP A 3 -18.35 22.54 1.17
C ASP A 3 -17.57 22.50 2.48
N ASN A 4 -18.27 22.64 3.61
CA ASN A 4 -17.72 22.57 4.97
C ASN A 4 -17.40 21.13 5.37
N TYR A 5 -16.44 20.49 4.70
CA TYR A 5 -15.94 19.17 5.10
C TYR A 5 -15.06 19.30 6.35
N SER A 6 -15.24 18.37 7.28
CA SER A 6 -14.40 18.18 8.47
C SER A 6 -13.62 16.86 8.39
N THR A 7 -14.15 15.84 7.71
CA THR A 7 -13.50 14.54 7.52
C THR A 7 -13.52 14.10 6.05
N ALA A 8 -12.42 13.50 5.60
CA ALA A 8 -12.29 12.96 4.26
C ALA A 8 -11.71 11.54 4.31
N GLY A 9 -12.29 10.63 3.52
CA GLY A 9 -11.69 9.33 3.22
C GLY A 9 -10.80 9.41 1.99
N ILE A 10 -9.64 8.75 2.03
CA ILE A 10 -8.81 8.55 0.84
C ILE A 10 -8.61 7.06 0.56
N VAL A 11 -8.58 6.69 -0.72
CA VAL A 11 -8.26 5.34 -1.18
C VAL A 11 -7.13 5.44 -2.19
N GLY A 12 -6.09 4.64 -2.00
CA GLY A 12 -4.84 4.79 -2.73
C GLY A 12 -4.11 6.05 -2.32
N MET A 13 -3.47 6.69 -3.28
CA MET A 13 -2.78 7.94 -3.03
C MET A 13 -3.29 8.99 -4.02
N PRO A 14 -4.35 9.74 -3.69
CA PRO A 14 -4.80 10.87 -4.50
C PRO A 14 -3.66 11.86 -4.81
N PRO A 15 -3.80 12.68 -5.87
CA PRO A 15 -2.79 13.68 -6.23
C PRO A 15 -2.36 14.52 -5.03
N LEU A 16 -1.08 14.88 -4.99
CA LEU A 16 -0.50 15.67 -3.91
C LEU A 16 -1.23 17.01 -3.73
N ALA A 17 -1.75 17.59 -4.81
CA ALA A 17 -2.58 18.78 -4.77
C ALA A 17 -3.88 18.59 -3.95
N VAL A 18 -4.53 17.43 -4.08
CA VAL A 18 -5.73 17.09 -3.28
C VAL A 18 -5.35 16.94 -1.81
N ILE A 19 -4.29 16.18 -1.52
CA ILE A 19 -3.82 16.00 -0.14
C ILE A 19 -3.41 17.34 0.48
N LYS A 20 -2.78 18.22 -0.31
CA LYS A 20 -2.38 19.56 0.12
C LYS A 20 -3.60 20.42 0.46
N GLU A 21 -4.63 20.44 -0.40
CA GLU A 21 -5.85 21.19 -0.13
C GLU A 21 -6.50 20.72 1.18
N LEU A 22 -6.62 19.41 1.38
CA LEU A 22 -7.18 18.83 2.61
C LEU A 22 -6.34 19.22 3.84
N ASN A 23 -5.01 19.15 3.74
CA ASN A 23 -4.09 19.57 4.81
C ASN A 23 -4.21 21.07 5.12
N ASP A 24 -4.24 21.95 4.11
CA ASP A 24 -4.32 23.40 4.28
C ASP A 24 -5.66 23.83 4.93
N ARG A 25 -6.73 23.07 4.67
CA ARG A 25 -8.05 23.27 5.25
C ARG A 25 -8.23 22.60 6.62
N ASN A 26 -7.19 21.94 7.15
CA ASN A 26 -7.23 21.17 8.40
C ASN A 26 -8.32 20.09 8.42
N ILE A 27 -8.60 19.47 7.26
CA ILE A 27 -9.54 18.35 7.16
C ILE A 27 -8.88 17.08 7.70
N THR A 28 -9.61 16.31 8.51
CA THR A 28 -9.12 15.03 9.02
C THR A 28 -9.17 13.97 7.92
N ILE A 29 -8.01 13.42 7.56
CA ILE A 29 -7.89 12.41 6.49
C ILE A 29 -7.85 11.00 7.11
N HIS A 30 -8.74 10.14 6.64
CA HIS A 30 -8.77 8.71 6.93
C HIS A 30 -8.24 7.94 5.72
N ASP A 31 -7.16 7.19 5.89
CA ASP A 31 -6.67 6.26 4.86
C ASP A 31 -7.51 4.99 4.90
N LEU A 32 -8.45 4.87 3.96
CA LEU A 32 -9.43 3.79 3.91
C LEU A 32 -8.83 2.45 3.45
N ASP A 33 -7.60 2.42 2.94
CA ASP A 33 -6.89 1.17 2.64
C ASP A 33 -6.42 0.44 3.92
N THR A 34 -6.25 1.19 5.01
CA THR A 34 -5.74 0.66 6.28
C THR A 34 -6.88 0.08 7.13
N PRO A 35 -6.73 -1.12 7.73
CA PRO A 35 -7.73 -1.67 8.64
C PRO A 35 -7.91 -0.78 9.89
N MET A 36 -9.01 -0.03 9.96
CA MET A 36 -9.34 0.82 11.12
C MET A 36 -10.45 0.22 11.99
N ILE A 37 -11.25 -0.67 11.41
CA ILE A 37 -12.41 -1.28 12.06
C ILE A 37 -12.09 -2.72 12.44
N SER A 38 -12.27 -3.04 13.72
CA SER A 38 -12.18 -4.42 14.24
C SER A 38 -13.51 -5.14 14.06
N ALA A 39 -13.89 -5.39 12.80
CA ALA A 39 -15.08 -6.15 12.43
C ALA A 39 -14.76 -7.19 11.36
N ASP A 40 -15.64 -8.18 11.19
CA ASP A 40 -15.49 -9.22 10.19
C ASP A 40 -15.55 -8.62 8.77
N ILE A 41 -14.52 -8.89 7.96
CA ILE A 41 -14.46 -8.46 6.56
C ILE A 41 -15.56 -9.10 5.71
N GLU A 42 -16.21 -10.17 6.17
CA GLU A 42 -17.36 -10.77 5.50
C GLU A 42 -18.59 -9.84 5.47
N LEU A 43 -18.66 -8.83 6.33
CA LEU A 43 -19.70 -7.79 6.25
C LEU A 43 -19.68 -7.01 4.93
N THR A 44 -18.58 -7.09 4.16
CA THR A 44 -18.45 -6.43 2.86
C THR A 44 -19.07 -7.24 1.72
N SER A 45 -19.45 -8.51 1.95
CA SER A 45 -19.91 -9.42 0.88
C SER A 45 -21.16 -8.98 0.12
N PRO A 46 -22.11 -8.22 0.71
CA PRO A 46 -23.24 -7.66 -0.04
C PRO A 46 -22.83 -6.61 -1.08
N TYR A 47 -21.65 -6.00 -0.93
CA TYR A 47 -21.18 -4.88 -1.76
C TYR A 47 -20.08 -5.30 -2.73
N LEU A 48 -19.19 -6.21 -2.31
CA LEU A 48 -18.10 -6.74 -3.15
C LEU A 48 -18.01 -8.26 -3.01
N PRO A 49 -17.72 -9.01 -4.10
CA PRO A 49 -17.47 -10.44 -4.03
C PRO A 49 -16.36 -10.80 -3.03
N ARG A 50 -16.43 -11.99 -2.44
CA ARG A 50 -15.38 -12.50 -1.53
C ARG A 50 -14.01 -12.58 -2.19
N VAL A 51 -13.98 -12.91 -3.49
CA VAL A 51 -12.78 -13.03 -4.34
C VAL A 51 -12.30 -11.68 -4.88
N TYR A 52 -12.49 -10.61 -4.10
CA TYR A 52 -12.01 -9.27 -4.41
C TYR A 52 -10.85 -8.90 -3.50
N CYS A 53 -9.95 -8.05 -3.98
CA CYS A 53 -8.76 -7.64 -3.23
C CYS A 53 -9.10 -7.21 -1.80
N ALA A 54 -8.44 -7.82 -0.81
CA ALA A 54 -8.74 -7.59 0.61
C ALA A 54 -8.57 -6.13 1.04
N ILE A 55 -7.68 -5.37 0.40
CA ILE A 55 -7.52 -3.93 0.63
C ILE A 55 -8.79 -3.17 0.23
N LEU A 56 -9.35 -3.47 -0.93
CA LEU A 56 -10.58 -2.82 -1.40
C LEU A 56 -11.84 -3.29 -0.64
N ARG A 57 -11.84 -4.53 -0.15
CA ARG A 57 -12.85 -4.95 0.84
C ARG A 57 -12.70 -4.18 2.15
N THR A 58 -11.47 -3.90 2.59
CA THR A 58 -11.20 -3.07 3.78
C THR A 58 -11.70 -1.64 3.58
N VAL A 59 -11.59 -1.07 2.38
CA VAL A 59 -12.20 0.23 2.04
C VAL A 59 -13.72 0.21 2.30
N ILE A 60 -14.44 -0.79 1.78
CA ILE A 60 -15.89 -0.91 2.04
C ILE A 60 -16.17 -1.05 3.53
N LEU A 61 -15.41 -1.90 4.24
CA LEU A 61 -15.59 -2.12 5.67
C LEU A 61 -15.42 -0.82 6.47
N ASN A 62 -14.40 -0.02 6.14
CA ASN A 62 -14.18 1.27 6.77
C ASN A 62 -15.33 2.24 6.45
N VAL A 63 -15.74 2.33 5.19
CA VAL A 63 -16.79 3.26 4.74
C VAL A 63 -18.14 3.00 5.42
N ILE A 64 -18.56 1.73 5.58
CA ILE A 64 -19.87 1.44 6.19
C ILE A 64 -19.90 1.69 7.71
N HIS A 65 -18.75 1.95 8.34
CA HIS A 65 -18.64 2.19 9.79
C HIS A 65 -18.17 3.61 10.15
N LEU A 66 -17.58 4.35 9.22
CA LEU A 66 -17.07 5.70 9.46
C LEU A 66 -18.04 6.78 8.97
N ASN A 67 -18.13 7.87 9.73
CA ASN A 67 -18.82 9.08 9.30
C ASN A 67 -17.83 9.98 8.54
N LEU A 68 -17.96 10.00 7.21
CA LEU A 68 -17.10 10.77 6.29
C LEU A 68 -17.95 11.84 5.60
N ASP A 69 -17.37 13.00 5.30
CA ASP A 69 -18.07 14.04 4.52
C ASP A 69 -17.81 13.91 3.02
N VAL A 70 -16.67 13.32 2.64
CA VAL A 70 -16.22 13.17 1.25
C VAL A 70 -15.24 12.00 1.13
N ILE A 71 -15.20 11.36 -0.04
CA ILE A 71 -14.18 10.34 -0.38
C ILE A 71 -13.44 10.73 -1.66
N TYR A 72 -12.11 10.63 -1.63
CA TYR A 72 -11.26 10.70 -2.82
C TYR A 72 -10.64 9.33 -3.08
N ILE A 73 -10.91 8.75 -4.24
CA ILE A 73 -10.41 7.44 -4.62
C ILE A 73 -9.51 7.56 -5.84
N ASP A 74 -8.24 7.23 -5.67
CA ASP A 74 -7.30 7.16 -6.78
C ASP A 74 -7.58 5.92 -7.63
N VAL A 75 -7.68 6.13 -8.95
CA VAL A 75 -8.03 5.10 -9.93
C VAL A 75 -7.00 5.05 -11.06
N GLY A 76 -6.88 3.90 -11.71
CA GLY A 76 -5.96 3.73 -12.83
C GLY A 76 -4.51 3.44 -12.39
N PRO A 77 -3.48 3.99 -13.07
CA PRO A 77 -2.09 3.55 -12.90
C PRO A 77 -1.54 3.70 -11.48
N GLY A 78 -1.94 4.74 -10.76
CA GLY A 78 -1.56 4.99 -9.37
C GLY A 78 -2.13 3.96 -8.38
N LYS A 79 -3.18 3.22 -8.76
CA LYS A 79 -3.84 2.22 -7.90
C LYS A 79 -4.15 0.94 -8.69
N CYS A 80 -5.38 0.82 -9.20
CA CYS A 80 -5.81 -0.24 -10.12
C CYS A 80 -7.22 0.04 -10.67
N ASP A 81 -7.62 -0.70 -11.71
CA ASP A 81 -9.00 -0.63 -12.23
C ASP A 81 -10.03 -1.26 -11.28
N CYS A 82 -9.62 -2.14 -10.37
CA CYS A 82 -10.50 -2.59 -9.30
C CYS A 82 -10.97 -1.41 -8.43
N ALA A 83 -10.09 -0.44 -8.14
CA ALA A 83 -10.48 0.77 -7.41
C ALA A 83 -11.51 1.61 -8.20
N LEU A 84 -11.44 1.63 -9.53
CA LEU A 84 -12.45 2.28 -10.37
C LEU A 84 -13.84 1.67 -10.18
N HIS A 85 -13.93 0.34 -10.13
CA HIS A 85 -15.21 -0.34 -9.90
C HIS A 85 -15.75 -0.09 -8.49
N VAL A 86 -14.88 -0.13 -7.48
CA VAL A 86 -15.24 0.20 -6.09
C VAL A 86 -15.74 1.64 -5.99
N ALA A 87 -15.13 2.59 -6.69
CA ALA A 87 -15.59 3.97 -6.71
C ALA A 87 -17.04 4.09 -7.22
N THR A 88 -17.43 3.31 -8.24
CA THR A 88 -18.82 3.27 -8.72
C THR A 88 -19.75 2.69 -7.65
N VAL A 89 -19.38 1.58 -7.01
CA VAL A 89 -20.17 1.00 -5.90
C VAL A 89 -20.36 2.00 -4.76
N LEU A 90 -19.30 2.73 -4.37
CA LEU A 90 -19.36 3.75 -3.34
C LEU A 90 -20.27 4.93 -3.72
N GLN A 91 -20.24 5.36 -4.99
CA GLN A 91 -21.11 6.43 -5.50
C GLN A 91 -22.59 6.07 -5.42
N ASP A 92 -22.94 4.81 -5.69
CA ASP A 92 -24.32 4.34 -5.61
C ASP A 92 -24.77 4.09 -4.16
N MET A 93 -23.84 3.70 -3.30
CA MET A 93 -24.11 3.34 -1.90
C MET A 93 -24.26 4.55 -0.97
N LEU A 94 -23.55 5.66 -1.26
CA LEU A 94 -23.38 6.76 -0.33
C LEU A 94 -24.11 8.02 -0.79
N ALA A 95 -24.65 8.77 0.18
CA ALA A 95 -25.19 10.11 -0.07
C ALA A 95 -24.10 11.20 -0.12
N ILE A 96 -22.87 10.87 0.28
CA ILE A 96 -21.74 11.81 0.29
C ILE A 96 -20.99 11.81 -1.05
N PRO A 97 -20.31 12.91 -1.42
CA PRO A 97 -19.51 12.95 -2.64
C PRO A 97 -18.37 11.93 -2.64
N VAL A 98 -18.23 11.21 -3.74
CA VAL A 98 -17.11 10.30 -4.02
C VAL A 98 -16.44 10.74 -5.32
N TYR A 99 -15.23 11.28 -5.20
CA TYR A 99 -14.44 11.80 -6.31
C TYR A 99 -13.40 10.77 -6.76
N LYS A 100 -13.50 10.37 -8.04
CA LYS A 100 -12.46 9.60 -8.72
C LYS A 100 -11.31 10.56 -9.05
N THR A 101 -10.11 10.21 -8.61
CA THR A 101 -8.88 10.95 -8.89
C THR A 101 -7.91 10.06 -9.67
N ARG A 102 -6.94 10.67 -10.34
CA ARG A 102 -5.82 9.95 -10.97
C ARG A 102 -4.55 10.66 -10.56
N ASN A 103 -3.71 9.97 -9.80
CA ASN A 103 -2.41 10.50 -9.41
C ASN A 103 -1.36 10.22 -10.49
N GLU A 104 -0.97 11.28 -11.20
CA GLU A 104 0.06 11.28 -12.23
C GLU A 104 1.28 12.13 -11.80
N ASP A 105 1.41 12.40 -10.49
CA ASP A 105 2.56 13.13 -9.96
C ASP A 105 3.84 12.33 -10.20
N MET A 106 4.85 12.98 -10.78
CA MET A 106 6.16 12.38 -11.07
C MET A 106 7.33 13.10 -10.38
N THR A 107 7.05 14.17 -9.63
CA THR A 107 8.08 14.85 -8.83
C THR A 107 8.25 14.13 -7.49
N GLY A 108 9.28 13.29 -7.43
CA GLY A 108 9.52 12.42 -6.28
C GLY A 108 10.03 13.11 -5.01
N PHE A 109 9.59 12.61 -3.85
CA PHE A 109 10.13 13.01 -2.55
C PHE A 109 11.42 12.26 -2.17
N GLY A 110 11.73 11.16 -2.86
CA GLY A 110 12.78 10.21 -2.51
C GLY A 110 12.24 9.04 -1.67
N THR A 111 13.11 8.06 -1.39
CA THR A 111 12.72 6.79 -0.75
C THR A 111 13.59 6.41 0.48
N PRO A 112 13.93 7.36 1.38
CA PRO A 112 14.87 7.11 2.47
C PRO A 112 14.41 6.08 3.52
N VAL A 113 13.12 6.01 3.85
CA VAL A 113 12.54 5.00 4.76
C VAL A 113 12.70 3.60 4.16
N SER A 114 12.44 3.44 2.85
CA SER A 114 12.65 2.17 2.15
C SER A 114 14.10 1.66 2.22
N GLN A 115 15.08 2.55 2.40
CA GLN A 115 16.52 2.21 2.33
C GLN A 115 17.26 2.27 3.67
N CYS A 116 16.60 2.70 4.75
CA CYS A 116 17.25 2.83 6.06
C CYS A 116 17.31 1.50 6.82
N ARG A 117 18.06 1.45 7.93
CA ARG A 117 17.99 0.33 8.89
C ARG A 117 16.85 0.60 9.87
N MET A 118 15.79 -0.20 9.81
CA MET A 118 14.61 -0.08 10.67
C MET A 118 13.77 -1.35 10.54
N ASN A 119 13.06 -1.73 11.61
CA ASN A 119 12.09 -2.83 11.55
C ASN A 119 11.11 -2.63 10.39
N LEU A 120 10.81 -3.71 9.65
CA LEU A 120 10.07 -3.61 8.41
C LEU A 120 8.62 -3.12 8.63
N ILE A 121 7.95 -3.53 9.72
CA ILE A 121 6.62 -3.00 10.09
C ILE A 121 6.69 -1.49 10.24
N GLN A 122 7.67 -0.98 10.99
CA GLN A 122 7.83 0.46 11.22
C GLN A 122 8.06 1.23 9.91
N LYS A 123 8.79 0.66 8.93
CA LYS A 123 8.95 1.27 7.61
C LYS A 123 7.60 1.40 6.90
N PHE A 124 6.83 0.31 6.84
CA PHE A 124 5.50 0.32 6.20
C PHE A 124 4.56 1.30 6.90
N GLU A 125 4.48 1.30 8.24
CA GLU A 125 3.68 2.24 9.01
C GLU A 125 4.05 3.70 8.74
N ARG A 126 5.35 4.02 8.64
CA ARG A 126 5.80 5.39 8.30
C ARG A 126 5.39 5.78 6.89
N ILE A 127 5.54 4.87 5.92
CA ILE A 127 5.19 5.12 4.52
C ILE A 127 3.68 5.29 4.37
N THR A 128 2.87 4.39 4.94
CA THR A 128 1.40 4.49 4.87
C THR A 128 0.88 5.71 5.63
N ALA A 129 1.40 6.03 6.81
CA ALA A 129 1.04 7.27 7.50
C ALA A 129 1.39 8.53 6.69
N GLY A 130 2.45 8.44 5.87
CA GLY A 130 2.89 9.51 4.98
C GLY A 130 1.89 9.87 3.89
N VAL A 131 1.03 8.95 3.43
CA VAL A 131 0.09 9.20 2.29
C VAL A 131 -0.87 10.36 2.56
N LYS A 132 -1.19 10.61 3.83
CA LYS A 132 -2.07 11.70 4.30
C LYS A 132 -1.39 13.07 4.36
N LYS A 133 -0.08 13.15 4.07
CA LYS A 133 0.73 14.36 4.21
C LYS A 133 1.26 14.81 2.86
N ALA A 134 1.03 16.09 2.56
CA ALA A 134 1.57 16.73 1.36
C ALA A 134 3.00 17.28 1.55
N ALA A 135 3.41 17.55 2.78
CA ALA A 135 4.75 18.08 3.06
C ALA A 135 5.82 16.99 2.96
N LYS A 136 6.95 17.33 2.33
CA LYS A 136 8.14 16.47 2.31
C LYS A 136 8.75 16.38 3.71
N PRO A 137 9.14 15.18 4.20
CA PRO A 137 9.85 15.05 5.46
C PRO A 137 11.16 15.85 5.47
N GLY A 138 11.43 16.56 6.57
CA GLY A 138 12.60 17.46 6.68
C GLY A 138 13.93 16.76 6.99
N ASP A 139 13.89 15.61 7.69
CA ASP A 139 15.09 14.88 8.12
C ASP A 139 14.98 13.40 7.71
N PRO A 140 15.55 13.00 6.56
CA PRO A 140 15.50 11.64 6.08
C PRO A 140 16.49 10.73 6.85
N PRO A 141 16.10 9.50 7.21
CA PRO A 141 17.03 8.57 7.84
C PRO A 141 18.18 8.17 6.90
N ASN A 142 19.33 7.83 7.47
CA ASN A 142 20.48 7.35 6.71
C ASN A 142 20.20 5.97 6.08
N ALA A 143 20.64 5.79 4.85
CA ALA A 143 20.58 4.51 4.14
C ALA A 143 21.48 3.45 4.79
N CYS A 144 21.13 2.17 4.62
CA CYS A 144 21.93 1.03 5.04
C CYS A 144 22.26 0.10 3.87
N ILE A 145 23.14 -0.87 4.10
CA ILE A 145 23.40 -1.95 3.13
C ILE A 145 22.31 -3.00 3.31
N PRO A 146 21.58 -3.37 2.25
CA PRO A 146 20.51 -4.36 2.36
C PRO A 146 21.04 -5.78 2.49
N THR A 147 20.33 -6.59 3.28
CA THR A 147 20.55 -8.05 3.34
C THR A 147 19.41 -8.85 2.73
N ALA A 148 18.24 -8.22 2.55
CA ALA A 148 17.06 -8.80 1.94
C ALA A 148 16.23 -7.69 1.26
N GLY A 149 15.38 -8.08 0.33
CA GLY A 149 14.41 -7.21 -0.33
C GLY A 149 12.97 -7.62 -0.02
N PHE A 150 12.10 -6.63 0.12
CA PHE A 150 10.66 -6.80 0.06
C PHE A 150 10.12 -5.95 -1.09
N TRP A 151 9.67 -6.59 -2.16
CA TRP A 151 8.97 -5.92 -3.26
C TRP A 151 7.47 -6.11 -3.07
N GLY A 152 6.67 -5.04 -3.10
CA GLY A 152 5.21 -5.22 -3.10
C GLY A 152 4.38 -4.00 -2.74
N VAL A 153 3.08 -4.27 -2.59
CA VAL A 153 2.10 -3.37 -1.96
C VAL A 153 2.09 -3.57 -0.43
N PRO A 154 1.62 -2.60 0.37
CA PRO A 154 1.40 -2.83 1.80
C PRO A 154 0.48 -4.04 2.03
N PRO A 155 0.92 -5.07 2.77
CA PRO A 155 0.06 -6.21 3.09
C PRO A 155 -1.10 -5.77 3.98
N ARG A 156 -2.26 -6.40 3.88
CA ARG A 156 -3.34 -6.12 4.84
C ARG A 156 -2.95 -6.56 6.27
N ASP A 157 -2.21 -7.65 6.37
CA ASP A 157 -1.69 -8.22 7.61
C ASP A 157 -0.19 -7.96 7.71
N PHE A 158 0.19 -6.98 8.53
CA PHE A 158 1.59 -6.58 8.71
C PHE A 158 2.42 -7.63 9.46
N SER A 159 1.83 -8.62 10.12
CA SER A 159 2.57 -9.63 10.90
C SER A 159 3.43 -10.57 10.04
N ILE A 160 3.33 -10.48 8.71
CA ILE A 160 4.23 -11.14 7.77
C ILE A 160 5.59 -10.45 7.67
N LEU A 161 5.64 -9.15 8.00
CA LEU A 161 6.82 -8.31 7.88
C LEU A 161 7.79 -8.53 9.05
N ASP A 162 7.34 -9.09 10.17
CA ASP A 162 8.17 -9.43 11.34
C ASP A 162 9.25 -10.48 11.04
N LEU A 163 9.13 -11.20 9.93
CA LEU A 163 10.06 -12.24 9.51
C LEU A 163 11.32 -11.70 8.83
N PHE A 164 11.39 -10.37 8.63
CA PHE A 164 12.44 -9.73 7.86
C PHE A 164 13.40 -8.95 8.77
N PRO A 165 14.71 -8.97 8.50
CA PRO A 165 15.67 -8.20 9.28
C PRO A 165 15.51 -6.68 9.03
N ASP A 166 15.97 -5.87 9.98
CA ASP A 166 15.90 -4.40 9.91
C ASP A 166 16.60 -3.78 8.68
N THR A 167 17.53 -4.52 8.08
CA THR A 167 18.26 -4.17 6.85
C THR A 167 17.48 -4.49 5.58
N THR A 168 16.23 -4.92 5.67
CA THR A 168 15.41 -5.22 4.48
C THR A 168 15.05 -3.95 3.74
N HIS A 169 15.42 -3.82 2.47
CA HIS A 169 14.99 -2.70 1.64
C HIS A 169 13.61 -2.93 1.03
N ILE A 170 12.83 -1.87 0.91
CA ILE A 170 11.49 -1.90 0.28
C ILE A 170 11.60 -1.50 -1.20
N TYR A 171 10.92 -2.27 -2.04
CA TYR A 171 10.76 -2.10 -3.48
C TYR A 171 9.29 -2.16 -3.88
N GLY A 172 8.99 -1.96 -5.16
CA GLY A 172 7.62 -2.02 -5.70
C GLY A 172 6.76 -0.83 -5.31
N TRP A 173 5.44 -1.01 -5.37
CA TRP A 173 4.48 0.10 -5.23
C TRP A 173 4.56 0.83 -3.88
N THR A 174 4.90 0.13 -2.78
CA THR A 174 5.09 0.77 -1.47
C THR A 174 6.18 1.84 -1.52
N ARG A 175 7.25 1.60 -2.28
CA ARG A 175 8.31 2.60 -2.48
C ARG A 175 7.81 3.78 -3.33
N CYS A 176 6.95 3.54 -4.32
CA CYS A 176 6.30 4.61 -5.08
C CYS A 176 5.41 5.49 -4.21
N MET A 177 4.71 4.90 -3.21
CA MET A 177 3.94 5.66 -2.21
C MET A 177 4.85 6.57 -1.37
N GLU A 178 6.01 6.07 -0.94
CA GLU A 178 6.97 6.88 -0.22
C GLU A 178 7.47 8.06 -1.07
N ASN A 179 7.77 7.78 -2.35
CA ASN A 179 8.24 8.77 -3.31
C ASN A 179 7.15 9.78 -3.72
N LYS A 180 5.88 9.55 -3.37
CA LYS A 180 4.72 10.33 -3.79
C LYS A 180 4.37 10.25 -5.28
N THR A 181 4.83 9.21 -5.96
CA THR A 181 4.66 9.01 -7.40
C THR A 181 4.06 7.63 -7.68
N PRO A 182 2.83 7.35 -7.22
CA PRO A 182 2.27 5.99 -7.22
C PRO A 182 2.09 5.38 -8.62
N ALA A 183 2.05 6.21 -9.67
CA ALA A 183 2.00 5.80 -11.08
C ALA A 183 3.38 5.63 -11.75
N ASP A 184 4.48 5.85 -11.02
CA ASP A 184 5.84 5.69 -11.52
C ASP A 184 6.17 4.20 -11.72
N HIS A 185 5.90 3.72 -12.93
CA HIS A 185 6.08 2.32 -13.30
C HIS A 185 7.56 1.92 -13.35
N ASP A 186 8.43 2.82 -13.79
CA ASP A 186 9.86 2.56 -13.86
C ASP A 186 10.41 2.36 -12.45
N LEU A 187 10.06 3.25 -11.50
CA LEU A 187 10.42 3.07 -10.10
C LEU A 187 9.82 1.78 -9.51
N GLU A 188 8.59 1.42 -9.84
CA GLU A 188 7.96 0.18 -9.37
C GLU A 188 8.72 -1.08 -9.82
N LEU A 189 9.25 -1.08 -11.06
CA LEU A 189 9.98 -2.20 -11.64
C LEU A 189 11.38 -2.41 -11.06
N LEU A 190 11.98 -1.40 -10.43
CA LEU A 190 13.35 -1.51 -9.90
C LEU A 190 13.42 -2.46 -8.69
N TYR A 191 14.42 -3.33 -8.69
CA TYR A 191 14.83 -4.16 -7.54
C TYR A 191 16.34 -4.36 -7.54
N ASN A 192 16.91 -4.83 -6.43
CA ASN A 192 18.32 -5.20 -6.37
C ASN A 192 18.47 -6.71 -6.65
N PRO A 193 19.09 -7.12 -7.77
CA PRO A 193 19.22 -8.54 -8.13
C PRO A 193 20.18 -9.33 -7.24
N ASP A 194 21.03 -8.64 -6.47
CA ASP A 194 22.13 -9.25 -5.70
C ASP A 194 21.71 -9.70 -4.29
N ILE A 195 20.46 -9.46 -3.90
CA ILE A 195 19.94 -9.82 -2.57
C ILE A 195 18.68 -10.69 -2.69
N PRO A 196 18.44 -11.65 -1.77
CA PRO A 196 17.21 -12.41 -1.77
C PRO A 196 16.02 -11.49 -1.57
N THR A 197 15.03 -11.57 -2.47
CA THR A 197 13.89 -10.66 -2.49
C THR A 197 12.58 -11.44 -2.48
N VAL A 198 11.70 -11.10 -1.53
CA VAL A 198 10.31 -11.57 -1.52
C VAL A 198 9.46 -10.58 -2.33
N PHE A 199 8.80 -11.10 -3.37
CA PHE A 199 7.86 -10.38 -4.22
C PHE A 199 6.45 -10.68 -3.75
N TYR A 200 5.94 -9.80 -2.90
CA TYR A 200 4.63 -9.89 -2.27
C TYR A 200 3.54 -9.22 -3.10
N ALA A 201 2.38 -9.88 -3.19
CA ALA A 201 1.14 -9.27 -3.62
C ALA A 201 -0.03 -9.74 -2.75
N GLN A 202 -1.01 -8.88 -2.53
CA GLN A 202 -2.29 -9.29 -1.96
C GLN A 202 -3.04 -10.16 -2.99
N SER A 203 -3.62 -11.28 -2.58
CA SER A 203 -4.45 -12.11 -3.47
C SER A 203 -5.58 -11.26 -4.08
N PHE A 204 -5.92 -11.55 -5.34
CA PHE A 204 -6.86 -10.78 -6.16
C PHE A 204 -6.46 -9.32 -6.44
N CYS A 205 -5.23 -8.92 -6.13
CA CYS A 205 -4.66 -7.65 -6.60
C CYS A 205 -4.12 -7.78 -8.03
N ALA A 206 -4.29 -6.74 -8.85
CA ALA A 206 -3.68 -6.67 -10.19
C ALA A 206 -2.13 -6.74 -10.15
N LYS A 207 -1.52 -6.32 -9.03
CA LYS A 207 -0.06 -6.34 -8.85
C LYS A 207 0.52 -7.76 -8.76
N THR A 208 -0.31 -8.80 -8.61
CA THR A 208 0.12 -10.21 -8.67
C THR A 208 0.84 -10.54 -9.97
N ALA A 209 0.41 -9.96 -11.11
CA ALA A 209 1.03 -10.20 -12.41
C ALA A 209 2.50 -9.75 -12.45
N ILE A 210 2.76 -8.49 -12.06
CA ILE A 210 4.11 -7.93 -12.05
C ILE A 210 4.97 -8.53 -10.93
N ALA A 211 4.41 -8.77 -9.74
CA ALA A 211 5.12 -9.43 -8.64
C ALA A 211 5.66 -10.81 -9.07
N ARG A 212 4.79 -11.63 -9.68
CA ARG A 212 5.16 -12.95 -10.18
C ARG A 212 6.20 -12.87 -11.30
N HIS A 213 6.02 -11.95 -12.25
CA HIS A 213 6.95 -11.76 -13.37
C HIS A 213 8.35 -11.36 -12.90
N LEU A 214 8.45 -10.39 -11.98
CA LEU A 214 9.73 -9.96 -11.45
C LEU A 214 10.39 -11.05 -10.59
N ALA A 215 9.61 -11.77 -9.78
CA ALA A 215 10.12 -12.90 -9.01
C ALA A 215 10.76 -13.99 -9.88
N LEU A 216 10.14 -14.30 -11.03
CA LEU A 216 10.65 -15.29 -11.99
C LEU A 216 11.93 -14.82 -12.70
N LYS A 217 12.11 -13.52 -12.87
CA LYS A 217 13.32 -12.92 -13.45
C LYS A 217 14.46 -12.79 -12.44
N HIS A 218 14.12 -12.64 -11.17
CA HIS A 218 15.09 -12.38 -10.11
C HIS A 218 15.91 -13.65 -9.80
N PRO A 219 17.26 -13.59 -9.74
CA PRO A 219 18.11 -14.76 -9.47
C PRO A 219 17.78 -15.47 -8.16
N HIS A 220 17.42 -14.69 -7.14
CA HIS A 220 17.01 -15.14 -5.81
C HIS A 220 15.63 -14.57 -5.41
N GLY A 221 14.60 -14.83 -6.23
CA GLY A 221 13.25 -14.29 -6.02
C GLY A 221 12.27 -15.30 -5.42
N LEU A 222 11.49 -14.88 -4.42
CA LEU A 222 10.33 -15.64 -3.93
C LEU A 222 9.04 -14.89 -4.26
N TYR A 223 8.20 -15.44 -5.14
CA TYR A 223 6.81 -14.95 -5.27
C TYR A 223 5.96 -15.46 -4.10
N LEU A 224 5.23 -14.54 -3.48
CA LEU A 224 4.28 -14.83 -2.42
C LEU A 224 3.02 -13.99 -2.60
N ASP A 225 1.86 -14.65 -2.50
CA ASP A 225 0.61 -13.96 -2.27
C ASP A 225 -0.10 -14.48 -1.02
N SER A 226 -0.83 -13.58 -0.37
CA SER A 226 -1.75 -13.92 0.71
C SER A 226 -3.04 -13.15 0.57
N ASP A 227 -4.13 -13.77 0.97
CA ASP A 227 -5.43 -13.10 1.10
C ASP A 227 -5.51 -12.36 2.45
N VAL A 228 -6.65 -12.36 3.14
CA VAL A 228 -6.91 -11.49 4.30
C VAL A 228 -5.85 -11.58 5.42
N THR A 229 -5.31 -12.77 5.68
CA THR A 229 -4.28 -13.01 6.70
C THR A 229 -3.16 -13.89 6.15
N ALA A 230 -1.94 -13.70 6.65
CA ALA A 230 -0.81 -14.55 6.32
C ALA A 230 -0.85 -15.82 7.19
N GLY A 231 -1.31 -16.93 6.61
CA GLY A 231 -1.31 -18.22 7.29
C GLY A 231 0.10 -18.72 7.64
N GLY A 232 0.21 -19.67 8.59
CA GLY A 232 1.50 -20.21 9.04
C GLY A 232 2.39 -20.76 7.92
N SER A 233 1.78 -21.31 6.86
CA SER A 233 2.50 -21.77 5.66
C SER A 233 3.20 -20.63 4.92
N ALA A 234 2.56 -19.46 4.76
CA ALA A 234 3.17 -18.30 4.11
C ALA A 234 4.37 -17.78 4.92
N LYS A 235 4.21 -17.71 6.24
CA LYS A 235 5.29 -17.31 7.16
C LYS A 235 6.48 -18.26 7.12
N ALA A 236 6.22 -19.56 7.20
CA ALA A 236 7.27 -20.59 7.11
C ALA A 236 8.02 -20.53 5.77
N LYS A 237 7.31 -20.24 4.65
CA LYS A 237 7.92 -20.09 3.33
C LYS A 237 8.88 -18.91 3.26
N ILE A 238 8.51 -17.76 3.82
CA ILE A 238 9.39 -16.59 3.91
C ILE A 238 10.62 -16.92 4.74
N GLN A 239 10.41 -17.46 5.95
CA GLN A 239 11.50 -17.76 6.87
C GLN A 239 12.51 -18.72 6.23
N ALA A 240 12.03 -19.85 5.69
CA ALA A 240 12.89 -20.83 5.03
C ALA A 240 13.65 -20.21 3.84
N PHE A 241 13.00 -19.38 3.04
CA PHE A 241 13.64 -18.72 1.91
C PHE A 241 14.77 -17.78 2.33
N LEU A 242 14.55 -16.95 3.36
CA LEU A 242 15.55 -16.03 3.87
C LEU A 242 16.74 -16.78 4.50
N GLU A 243 16.47 -17.76 5.36
CA GLU A 243 17.51 -18.55 6.03
C GLU A 243 18.36 -19.36 5.02
N LEU A 244 17.73 -20.04 4.05
CA LEU A 244 18.44 -20.79 3.00
C LEU A 244 19.22 -19.89 2.04
N SER A 245 18.86 -18.61 1.95
CA SER A 245 19.61 -17.60 1.20
C SER A 245 20.76 -16.97 2.00
N GLY A 246 20.99 -17.42 3.24
CA GLY A 246 22.06 -16.93 4.11
C GLY A 246 21.74 -15.63 4.85
N VAL A 247 20.48 -15.21 4.89
CA VAL A 247 20.06 -14.02 5.64
C VAL A 247 20.01 -14.37 7.13
N LYS A 248 20.64 -13.52 7.96
CA LYS A 248 20.52 -13.60 9.43
C LYS A 248 19.26 -12.87 9.86
N LEU A 249 18.30 -13.62 10.40
CA LEU A 249 17.05 -13.10 10.97
C LEU A 249 17.27 -12.56 12.38
#